data_AF-A0A2V8GUQ4-F1
#
_entry.id   AF-A0A2V8GUQ4-F1
#
_cell.length_a   1.000
_cell.length_b   1.000
_cell.length_c   1.000
_cell.angle_alpha   90.00
_cell.angle_beta   90.00
_cell.angle_gamma   90.00
#
_symmetry.space_group_name_H-M   'P 1'
#
loop_
_entity.id
_entity.type
_entity.pdbx_description
1 polymer ?
#
loop_
_entity_poly.entity_id
_entity_poly.type
_entity_poly.pdbx_seq_one_letter_code
_entity_poly.pdbx_strand_id
1 'polypeptide(L)'
;MRPGEKIVPLSPQNVQAPFGADVIRVNPSSVRFNLERTLTKTVPVVPTILGQASDGFEIGSVAVNPSRVEVEGPESRISTLASIATVPIRLDRRQTHIEQAVDLDVPDPQIRLRRPAPVAVRVEIRRRGQR
;
A
#
# COMPACT_ATOMS: atom_id res chain seq x y z
N MET A 1 -21.96 -10.06 2.86
CA MET A 1 -21.49 -10.75 4.09
C MET A 1 -21.83 -9.86 5.28
N ARG A 2 -22.38 -10.40 6.37
CA ARG A 2 -22.74 -9.60 7.55
C ARG A 2 -21.47 -9.26 8.32
N PRO A 3 -21.16 -7.99 8.60
CA PRO A 3 -20.04 -7.64 9.47
C PRO A 3 -20.31 -8.17 10.88
N GLY A 4 -19.27 -8.69 11.54
CA GLY A 4 -19.39 -9.22 12.89
C GLY A 4 -18.33 -10.27 13.24
N GLU A 5 -18.08 -10.39 14.53
CA GLU A 5 -17.17 -11.36 15.11
C GLU A 5 -17.68 -12.79 14.87
N LYS A 6 -16.88 -13.60 14.17
CA LYS A 6 -17.16 -15.02 13.92
C LYS A 6 -16.10 -15.88 14.58
N ILE A 7 -16.49 -16.58 15.63
CA ILE A 7 -15.65 -17.56 16.30
C ILE A 7 -15.83 -18.89 15.56
N VAL A 8 -14.77 -19.41 14.96
CA VAL A 8 -14.77 -20.74 14.35
C VAL A 8 -14.16 -21.72 15.35
N PRO A 9 -14.93 -22.68 15.91
CA PRO A 9 -14.38 -23.72 16.76
C PRO A 9 -13.53 -24.67 15.92
N LEU A 10 -12.32 -24.99 16.38
CA LEU A 10 -11.48 -25.99 15.75
C LEU A 10 -11.78 -27.36 16.36
N SER A 11 -12.26 -28.29 15.53
CA SER A 11 -12.56 -29.66 15.94
C SER A 11 -11.52 -30.63 15.37
N PRO A 12 -11.28 -31.81 15.98
CA PRO A 12 -10.34 -32.82 15.48
C PRO A 12 -10.53 -33.21 14.00
N GLN A 13 -11.79 -33.19 13.52
CA GLN A 13 -12.17 -33.40 12.12
C GLN A 13 -11.64 -32.32 11.14
N ASN A 14 -11.16 -31.18 11.63
CA ASN A 14 -10.54 -30.12 10.82
C ASN A 14 -9.01 -30.23 10.76
N VAL A 15 -8.43 -31.27 11.37
CA VAL A 15 -6.99 -31.52 11.44
C VAL A 15 -6.69 -32.79 10.66
N GLN A 16 -5.87 -32.68 9.61
CA GLN A 16 -5.44 -33.84 8.85
C GLN A 16 -4.25 -34.48 9.56
N ALA A 17 -4.52 -35.54 10.33
CA ALA A 17 -3.50 -36.29 11.05
C ALA A 17 -2.81 -37.33 10.16
N PRO A 18 -1.50 -37.57 10.30
CA PRO A 18 -0.80 -38.65 9.62
C PRO A 18 -1.32 -40.03 10.06
N PHE A 19 -1.10 -41.04 9.22
CA PHE A 19 -1.60 -42.40 9.46
C PHE A 19 -1.08 -42.97 10.79
N GLY A 20 -2.00 -43.42 11.65
CA GLY A 20 -1.68 -43.99 12.98
C GLY A 20 -1.64 -42.99 14.14
N ALA A 21 -2.03 -41.73 13.94
CA ALA A 21 -2.07 -40.71 14.99
C ALA A 21 -3.51 -40.25 15.29
N ASP A 22 -3.88 -40.26 16.58
CA ASP A 22 -5.15 -39.70 17.07
C ASP A 22 -4.97 -38.26 17.56
N VAL A 23 -5.85 -37.35 17.13
CA VAL A 23 -5.86 -35.95 17.57
C VAL A 23 -6.56 -35.86 18.93
N ILE A 24 -5.79 -35.92 20.01
CA ILE A 24 -6.30 -35.85 21.39
C ILE A 24 -6.67 -34.43 21.85
N ARG A 25 -6.12 -33.39 21.21
CA ARG A 25 -6.36 -31.99 21.57
C ARG A 25 -5.95 -31.04 20.43
N VAL A 26 -6.79 -30.04 20.18
CA VAL A 26 -6.49 -28.92 19.26
C VAL A 26 -6.34 -27.65 20.09
N ASN A 27 -5.20 -26.96 19.96
CA ASN A 27 -4.92 -25.71 20.66
C ASN A 27 -4.44 -24.66 19.64
N PRO A 28 -5.13 -23.52 19.49
CA PRO A 28 -6.34 -23.09 20.21
C PRO A 28 -7.60 -23.87 19.80
N SER A 29 -8.57 -23.99 20.71
CA SER A 29 -9.86 -24.65 20.42
C SER A 29 -10.81 -23.77 19.58
N SER A 30 -10.44 -22.51 19.33
CA SER A 30 -11.20 -21.59 18.50
C SER A 30 -10.30 -20.54 17.87
N VAL A 31 -10.69 -20.09 16.68
CA VAL A 31 -10.07 -18.96 15.98
C VAL A 31 -11.11 -17.86 15.83
N ARG A 32 -10.75 -16.65 16.24
CA ARG A 32 -11.59 -15.46 16.18
C ARG A 32 -11.36 -14.75 14.85
N PHE A 33 -12.38 -14.69 14.00
CA PHE A 33 -12.35 -13.94 12.75
C PHE A 33 -13.17 -12.66 12.91
N ASN A 34 -12.57 -11.51 12.61
CA ASN A 34 -13.33 -10.27 12.46
C ASN A 34 -13.73 -10.13 10.99
N LEU A 35 -15.01 -10.40 10.67
CA LEU A 35 -15.50 -10.13 9.32
C LEU A 35 -15.85 -8.66 9.20
N GLU A 36 -14.92 -7.89 8.65
CA GLU A 36 -15.15 -6.50 8.27
C GLU A 36 -15.64 -6.41 6.82
N ARG A 37 -16.35 -5.33 6.49
CA ARG A 37 -16.73 -5.07 5.10
C ARG A 37 -15.48 -4.65 4.33
N THR A 38 -15.29 -5.23 3.15
CA THR A 38 -14.30 -4.73 2.19
C THR A 38 -14.87 -3.48 1.53
N LEU A 39 -14.15 -2.37 1.63
CA LEU A 39 -14.47 -1.13 0.92
C LEU A 39 -13.45 -0.86 -0.17
N THR A 40 -13.87 -0.05 -1.13
CA THR A 40 -13.02 0.48 -2.18
C THR A 40 -13.02 2.00 -2.09
N LYS A 41 -11.84 2.62 -2.17
CA LYS A 41 -11.66 4.07 -2.07
C LYS A 41 -10.62 4.55 -3.07
N THR A 42 -10.89 5.69 -3.69
CA THR A 42 -9.92 6.38 -4.54
C THR A 42 -9.15 7.39 -3.71
N VAL A 43 -7.83 7.26 -3.65
CA VAL A 43 -6.94 8.10 -2.86
C VAL A 43 -5.88 8.76 -3.75
N PRO A 44 -5.42 9.98 -3.40
CA PRO A 44 -4.34 10.64 -4.12
C PRO A 44 -2.99 9.93 -3.90
N VAL A 45 -2.16 9.97 -4.92
CA VAL A 45 -0.77 9.52 -4.87
C VAL A 45 0.13 10.69 -4.49
N VAL A 46 0.99 10.47 -3.50
CA VAL A 46 1.98 11.45 -3.03
C VAL A 46 3.38 10.91 -3.34
N PRO A 47 4.17 11.60 -4.19
CA PRO A 47 5.51 11.14 -4.53
C PRO A 47 6.48 11.37 -3.37
N THR A 48 7.21 10.33 -2.99
CA THR A 48 8.29 10.43 -2.01
C THR A 48 9.60 10.70 -2.73
N ILE A 49 10.16 11.89 -2.54
CA ILE A 49 11.42 12.29 -3.17
C ILE A 49 12.52 12.32 -2.10
N LEU A 50 13.62 11.61 -2.34
CA LEU A 50 14.80 11.58 -1.48
C LEU A 50 16.01 12.23 -2.16
N GLY A 51 16.81 12.92 -1.37
CA GLY A 51 17.98 13.65 -1.85
C GLY A 51 17.66 15.11 -2.18
N GLN A 52 18.57 15.75 -2.92
CA GLN A 52 18.52 17.19 -3.20
C GLN A 52 18.81 17.43 -4.68
N ALA A 53 18.25 18.50 -5.23
CA ALA A 53 18.69 19.00 -6.53
C ALA A 53 20.17 19.43 -6.46
N SER A 54 20.83 19.50 -7.62
CA SER A 54 22.19 20.06 -7.73
C SER A 54 22.29 21.46 -7.12
N ASP A 55 23.49 21.88 -6.71
CA ASP A 55 23.72 23.24 -6.21
C ASP A 55 23.27 24.29 -7.23
N GLY A 56 22.54 25.30 -6.77
CA GLY A 56 21.93 26.31 -7.63
C GLY A 56 20.61 25.88 -8.29
N PHE A 57 20.10 24.68 -7.99
CA PHE A 57 18.81 24.19 -8.45
C PHE A 57 17.85 23.88 -7.29
N GLU A 58 16.56 23.82 -7.60
CA GLU A 58 15.45 23.42 -6.72
C GLU A 58 14.42 22.58 -7.48
N ILE A 59 13.63 21.80 -6.74
CA ILE A 59 12.47 21.10 -7.31
C ILE A 59 11.43 22.16 -7.68
N GLY A 60 11.02 22.19 -8.94
CA GLY A 60 9.99 23.08 -9.45
C GLY A 60 8.61 22.44 -9.33
N SER A 61 8.22 21.69 -10.36
CA SER A 61 6.93 20.99 -10.42
C SER A 61 7.10 19.48 -10.27
N VAL A 62 6.09 18.82 -9.70
CA VAL A 62 6.02 17.36 -9.64
C VAL A 62 4.69 16.92 -10.23
N ALA A 63 4.76 16.19 -11.33
CA ALA A 63 3.61 15.59 -11.99
C ALA A 63 3.59 14.08 -11.72
N VAL A 64 2.41 13.57 -11.37
CA VAL A 64 2.19 12.16 -11.06
C VAL A 64 1.04 11.64 -11.90
N ASN A 65 1.27 10.56 -12.65
CA ASN A 65 0.26 9.95 -13.50
C ASN A 65 0.25 8.42 -13.32
N PRO A 66 -0.85 7.82 -12.82
CA PRO A 66 -2.08 8.47 -12.37
C PRO A 66 -1.91 9.22 -11.03
N SER A 67 -2.55 10.38 -10.89
CA SER A 67 -2.53 11.18 -9.65
C SER A 67 -3.41 10.62 -8.53
N ARG A 68 -4.29 9.68 -8.87
CA ARG A 68 -5.18 8.97 -7.95
C ARG A 68 -5.25 7.50 -8.31
N VAL A 69 -5.32 6.66 -7.29
CA VAL A 69 -5.43 5.21 -7.45
C VAL A 69 -6.57 4.66 -6.61
N GLU A 70 -7.13 3.55 -7.08
CA GLU A 70 -8.21 2.85 -6.41
C GLU A 70 -7.65 1.70 -5.57
N VAL A 71 -7.97 1.72 -4.28
CA VAL A 71 -7.55 0.70 -3.32
C VAL A 71 -8.73 0.04 -2.65
N GLU A 72 -8.53 -1.22 -2.26
CA GLU A 72 -9.50 -2.04 -1.56
C GLU A 72 -8.90 -2.68 -0.32
N GLY A 73 -9.73 -2.87 0.71
CA GLY A 73 -9.31 -3.43 1.99
C GLY A 73 -10.41 -3.34 3.05
N PRO A 74 -10.12 -3.72 4.30
CA PRO A 74 -11.06 -3.58 5.41
C PRO A 74 -11.50 -2.13 5.61
N GLU A 75 -12.79 -1.92 5.89
CA GLU A 75 -13.38 -0.60 6.14
C GLU A 75 -12.61 0.24 7.16
N SER A 76 -12.16 -0.37 8.27
CA SER A 76 -11.36 0.31 9.30
C SER A 76 -10.03 0.89 8.78
N ARG A 77 -9.40 0.21 7.82
CA ARG A 77 -8.13 0.62 7.21
C ARG A 77 -8.35 1.64 6.09
N ILE A 78 -9.30 1.36 5.21
CA ILE A 78 -9.58 2.20 4.04
C ILE A 78 -10.18 3.56 4.43
N SER A 79 -11.01 3.60 5.48
CA SER A 79 -11.61 4.85 5.95
C SER A 79 -10.56 5.86 6.39
N THR A 80 -9.53 5.41 7.10
CA THR A 80 -8.44 6.24 7.64
C THR A 80 -7.33 6.56 6.62
N LEU A 81 -7.26 5.82 5.50
CA LEU A 81 -6.27 6.05 4.46
C LEU A 81 -6.52 7.39 3.74
N ALA A 82 -5.60 8.34 3.88
CA ALA A 82 -5.68 9.67 3.28
C ALA A 82 -5.02 9.74 1.89
N SER A 83 -3.88 9.08 1.72
CA SER A 83 -3.07 9.07 0.50
C SER A 83 -2.20 7.82 0.46
N ILE A 84 -1.58 7.56 -0.71
CA ILE A 84 -0.58 6.51 -0.88
C ILE A 84 0.72 7.13 -1.35
N ALA A 85 1.81 6.77 -0.71
CA ALA A 85 3.13 7.23 -1.10
C ALA A 85 3.66 6.41 -2.29
N THR A 86 4.52 6.99 -3.11
CA THR A 86 5.34 6.20 -4.03
C THR A 86 6.54 5.61 -3.29
N VAL A 87 7.12 4.54 -3.85
CA VAL A 87 8.48 4.12 -3.49
C VAL A 87 9.43 5.33 -3.65
N PRO A 88 10.43 5.50 -2.76
CA PRO A 88 11.28 6.69 -2.78
C PRO A 88 12.06 6.88 -4.09
N ILE A 89 11.90 8.05 -4.70
CA ILE A 89 12.61 8.46 -5.92
C ILE A 89 13.86 9.23 -5.50
N ARG A 90 15.05 8.77 -5.89
CA ARG A 90 16.31 9.44 -5.58
C ARG A 90 16.65 10.53 -6.59
N LEU A 91 16.93 11.72 -6.07
CA LEU A 91 17.50 12.82 -6.84
C LEU A 91 19.03 12.72 -6.84
N ASP A 92 19.59 12.10 -7.87
CA ASP A 92 21.05 11.95 -8.05
C ASP A 92 21.68 13.24 -8.64
N ARG A 93 21.50 14.38 -7.96
CA ARG A 93 22.03 15.70 -8.38
C ARG A 93 21.69 16.10 -9.83
N ARG A 94 20.51 15.71 -10.32
CA ARG A 94 20.03 16.03 -11.67
C ARG A 94 19.79 17.55 -11.82
N GLN A 95 19.93 18.06 -13.05
CA GLN A 95 19.86 19.51 -13.37
C GLN A 95 18.68 19.91 -14.27
N THR A 96 17.96 18.97 -14.87
CA THR A 96 16.86 19.24 -15.82
C THR A 96 15.53 18.67 -15.35
N HIS A 97 15.33 17.36 -15.50
CA HIS A 97 14.15 16.67 -15.00
C HIS A 97 14.47 15.20 -14.75
N ILE A 98 13.60 14.53 -14.02
CA ILE A 98 13.58 13.08 -13.90
C ILE A 98 12.18 12.59 -14.20
N GLU A 99 12.08 11.56 -15.01
CA GLU A 99 10.85 10.84 -15.28
C GLU A 99 11.09 9.37 -15.01
N GLN A 100 10.34 8.82 -14.06
CA GLN A 100 10.50 7.44 -13.63
C GLN A 100 9.14 6.82 -13.35
N ALA A 101 8.95 5.60 -13.83
CA ALA A 101 7.85 4.75 -13.41
C ALA A 101 8.23 4.11 -12.07
N VAL A 102 7.48 4.38 -11.02
CA VAL A 102 7.70 3.85 -9.68
C VAL A 102 6.46 3.14 -9.16
N ASP A 103 6.70 2.13 -8.34
CA ASP A 103 5.63 1.45 -7.63
C ASP A 103 5.11 2.30 -6.46
N LEU A 104 3.94 1.92 -5.98
CA LEU A 104 3.32 2.53 -4.81
C LEU A 104 3.71 1.79 -3.55
N ASP A 105 4.09 2.56 -2.53
CA ASP A 105 4.42 2.07 -1.21
C ASP A 105 3.13 1.94 -0.40
N VAL A 106 2.61 0.71 -0.33
CA VAL A 106 1.42 0.36 0.45
C VAL A 106 1.88 -0.39 1.71
N PRO A 107 1.96 0.29 2.87
CA PRO A 107 2.53 -0.30 4.07
C PRO A 107 1.61 -1.33 4.74
N ASP A 108 0.30 -1.26 4.52
CA ASP A 108 -0.67 -2.18 5.13
C ASP A 108 -0.92 -3.39 4.20
N PRO A 109 -0.57 -4.62 4.61
CA PRO A 109 -0.75 -5.82 3.79
C PRO A 109 -2.22 -6.20 3.57
N GLN A 110 -3.15 -5.62 4.33
CA GLN A 110 -4.59 -5.83 4.15
C GLN A 110 -5.19 -4.89 3.08
N ILE A 111 -4.42 -3.89 2.62
CA ILE A 111 -4.82 -2.96 1.57
C ILE A 111 -4.18 -3.41 0.25
N ARG A 112 -4.97 -3.43 -0.83
CA ARG A 112 -4.52 -3.84 -2.16
C ARG A 112 -4.93 -2.80 -3.19
N LEU A 113 -4.12 -2.63 -4.23
CA LEU A 113 -4.53 -1.87 -5.40
C LEU A 113 -5.44 -2.73 -6.26
N ARG A 114 -6.58 -2.17 -6.68
CA ARG A 114 -7.45 -2.83 -7.65
C ARG A 114 -6.79 -2.99 -9.01
N ARG A 115 -5.96 -2.01 -9.38
CA ARG A 115 -5.18 -1.99 -10.62
C ARG A 115 -3.73 -1.67 -10.30
N PRO A 116 -2.90 -2.69 -10.01
CA PRO A 116 -1.48 -2.47 -9.83
C PRO A 116 -0.89 -2.05 -11.18
N ALA A 117 -0.40 -0.82 -11.24
CA ALA A 117 0.32 -0.29 -12.38
C ALA A 117 1.41 0.66 -11.87
N PRO A 118 2.60 0.67 -12.50
CA PRO A 118 3.62 1.66 -12.19
C PRO A 118 3.06 3.07 -12.39
N VAL A 119 3.39 3.97 -11.46
CA VAL A 119 3.00 5.38 -11.53
C VAL A 119 4.15 6.17 -12.13
N ALA A 120 3.89 6.88 -13.22
CA ALA A 120 4.85 7.77 -13.84
C ALA A 120 4.96 9.06 -13.00
N VAL A 121 6.15 9.29 -12.45
CA VAL A 121 6.46 10.51 -11.71
C VAL A 121 7.47 11.32 -12.51
N ARG A 122 7.09 12.54 -12.87
CA ARG A 122 7.96 13.52 -13.52
C ARG A 122 8.24 14.65 -12.54
N VAL A 123 9.51 14.83 -12.18
CA VAL A 123 9.98 15.92 -11.34
C VAL A 123 10.77 16.88 -12.20
N GLU A 124 10.32 18.12 -12.29
CA GLU A 124 11.03 19.20 -12.97
C GLU A 124 11.97 19.90 -11.99
N ILE A 125 13.18 20.17 -12.44
CA ILE A 125 14.22 20.85 -11.66
C ILE A 125 14.49 22.18 -12.33
N ARG A 126 14.47 23.26 -11.54
CA ARG A 126 14.69 24.63 -12.04
C ARG A 126 15.80 25.31 -11.26
N ARG A 127 16.36 26.39 -11.81
CA ARG A 127 17.37 27.19 -11.11
C ARG A 127 16.74 27.89 -9.89
N ARG A 128 17.41 27.76 -8.75
CA ARG A 128 17.05 28.42 -7.49
C ARG A 128 17.09 29.94 -7.71
N GLY A 129 15.94 30.60 -7.56
CA GLY A 129 15.81 32.05 -7.77
C GLY A 129 15.09 32.50 -9.04
N GLN A 130 14.62 31.57 -9.88
CA GLN A 130 13.75 31.90 -11.01
C GLN A 130 12.28 31.74 -10.57
N ARG A 131 11.64 32.88 -10.23
CA ARG A 131 10.23 32.98 -9.86
C ARG A 131 9.35 33.20 -11.08
#